data_AF-A0AA34TKX0-F1
#
_entry.id   AF-A0AA34TKX0-F1
#
_cell.length_a   1.000
_cell.length_b   1.000
_cell.length_c   1.000
_cell.angle_alpha   90.00
_cell.angle_beta   90.00
_cell.angle_gamma   90.00
#
_symmetry.space_group_name_H-M   'P 1'
#
loop_
_entity.id
_entity.type
_entity.pdbx_description
1 polymer ?
#
loop_
_entity_poly.entity_id
_entity_poly.type
_entity_poly.pdbx_seq_one_letter_code
_entity_poly.pdbx_strand_id
1 'polypeptide(L)' 'MKQYWVIENHIDGEFHLMSEDIPEEELAEIETPCEMCGDHDSIIGQFSNWKQLKRQMTDDEGWCPYSDEYLQSVFEEDNQ' A
#
# COMPACT_ATOMS: atom_id res chain seq x y z
N MET A 1 -11.61 12.33 6.87
CA MET A 1 -11.19 10.98 7.32
C MET A 1 -9.72 10.90 6.99
N LYS A 2 -8.88 10.45 7.92
CA LYS A 2 -7.44 10.29 7.66
C LYS A 2 -7.25 9.37 6.46
N GLN A 3 -6.39 9.75 5.52
CA GLN A 3 -5.99 8.90 4.40
C GLN A 3 -4.55 8.45 4.58
N TYR A 4 -4.22 7.37 3.88
CA TYR A 4 -2.89 6.77 3.88
C TYR A 4 -2.48 6.46 2.46
N TRP A 5 -1.22 6.75 2.15
CA TRP A 5 -0.58 6.12 1.00
C TRP A 5 -0.35 4.66 1.33
N VAL A 6 -0.85 3.77 0.47
CA VAL A 6 -0.58 2.33 0.54
C VAL A 6 0.54 2.02 -0.44
N ILE A 7 1.61 1.43 0.08
CA ILE A 7 2.81 1.07 -0.65
C ILE A 7 2.98 -0.44 -0.56
N GLU A 8 3.20 -1.10 -1.68
CA GLU A 8 3.60 -2.50 -1.74
C GLU A 8 5.13 -2.59 -1.74
N ASN A 9 5.67 -3.31 -0.76
CA ASN A 9 7.09 -3.58 -0.65
C ASN A 9 7.49 -4.66 -1.66
N HIS A 10 8.48 -4.38 -2.50
CA HIS A 10 8.90 -5.32 -3.55
C HIS A 10 9.64 -6.56 -3.03
N ILE A 11 10.15 -6.54 -1.80
CA ILE A 11 10.94 -7.64 -1.23
C ILE A 11 10.03 -8.77 -0.72
N ASP A 12 8.98 -8.43 0.03
CA ASP A 12 8.09 -9.39 0.68
C ASP A 12 6.63 -9.33 0.18
N GLY A 13 6.29 -8.31 -0.62
CA GLY A 13 4.94 -8.08 -1.12
C GLY A 13 3.99 -7.54 -0.06
N GLU A 14 4.50 -7.10 1.10
CA GLU A 14 3.67 -6.57 2.18
C GLU A 14 3.26 -5.11 1.95
N PHE A 15 2.13 -4.72 2.52
CA PHE A 15 1.65 -3.33 2.48
C PHE A 15 2.14 -2.51 3.67
N HIS A 16 2.64 -1.32 3.38
CA HIS A 16 2.95 -0.30 4.36
C HIS A 16 2.06 0.94 4.18
N LEU A 17 1.68 1.55 5.30
CA LEU A 17 0.93 2.79 5.33
C LEU A 17 1.87 3.98 5.59
N MET A 18 1.77 5.01 4.77
CA MET A 18 2.40 6.30 5.01
C MET A 18 1.35 7.41 5.17
N SER A 19 1.71 8.45 5.92
CA SER A 19 0.86 9.62 6.17
C SER A 19 0.43 10.29 4.85
N GLU A 20 -0.81 10.77 4.75
CA GLU A 20 -1.26 11.57 3.60
C GLU A 20 -0.40 12.82 3.35
N ASP A 21 0.20 13.36 4.41
CA ASP A 21 1.01 14.59 4.39
C ASP A 21 2.50 14.36 4.09
N ILE A 22 2.90 13.14 3.70
CA ILE A 22 4.30 12.86 3.37
C ILE A 22 4.80 13.77 2.21
N PRO A 23 6.03 14.30 2.28
CA PRO A 23 6.59 15.12 1.21
C PRO A 23 6.66 14.39 -0.14
N GLU A 24 6.44 15.10 -1.25
CA GLU A 24 6.56 14.54 -2.60
C GLU A 24 7.95 13.97 -2.90
N GLU A 25 9.00 14.55 -2.32
CA GLU A 25 10.37 14.06 -2.45
C GLU A 25 10.54 12.66 -1.82
N GLU A 26 9.94 12.45 -0.64
CA GLU A 26 9.95 11.13 0.03
C GLU A 26 9.08 10.12 -0.73
N LEU A 27 7.95 10.56 -1.32
CA LEU A 27 7.15 9.69 -2.18
C LEU A 27 7.92 9.26 -3.44
N ALA A 28 8.70 10.16 -4.03
CA ALA A 28 9.50 9.85 -5.21
C ALA A 28 10.62 8.83 -4.91
N GLU A 29 11.10 8.77 -3.66
CA GLU A 29 12.08 7.78 -3.25
C GLU A 29 11.53 6.34 -3.24
N ILE A 30 10.22 6.16 -3.03
CA ILE A 30 9.58 4.83 -2.98
C ILE A 30 9.75 4.07 -4.30
N GLU A 31 9.56 4.76 -5.42
CA GLU A 31 9.71 4.17 -6.76
C GLU A 31 11.18 4.14 -7.23
N THR A 32 12.13 4.49 -6.35
CA THR A 32 13.55 4.39 -6.68
C THR A 32 13.94 2.91 -6.79
N PRO A 33 14.59 2.50 -7.90
CA PRO A 33 14.99 1.11 -8.06
C PRO A 33 15.93 0.64 -6.95
N CYS A 34 15.59 -0.48 -6.33
CA CYS A 34 16.43 -1.23 -5.42
C CYS A 34 17.74 -1.65 -6.11
N GLU A 35 18.87 -1.31 -5.51
CA GLU A 35 20.19 -1.56 -6.11
C GLU A 35 20.51 -3.05 -6.31
N MET A 36 19.85 -3.94 -5.55
CA MET A 36 20.12 -5.37 -5.58
C MET A 36 19.38 -6.10 -6.71
N CYS A 37 18.13 -5.72 -7.02
CA CYS A 37 17.29 -6.42 -7.98
C CYS A 37 16.82 -5.55 -9.15
N GLY A 38 16.93 -4.22 -9.05
CA GLY A 38 16.44 -3.27 -10.05
C GLY A 38 14.92 -3.08 -10.07
N ASP A 39 14.20 -3.71 -9.14
CA ASP A 39 12.76 -3.50 -8.91
C ASP A 39 12.53 -2.33 -7.94
N HIS A 40 11.28 -1.93 -7.68
CA HIS A 40 10.98 -0.84 -6.75
C HIS A 40 9.70 -1.10 -5.95
N ASP A 41 9.57 -0.46 -4.80
CA ASP A 41 8.30 -0.43 -4.08
C ASP A 41 7.24 0.27 -4.95
N SER A 42 5.99 -0.13 -4.80
CA SER A 42 4.90 0.34 -5.67
C SER A 42 3.89 1.15 -4.89
N ILE A 43 3.65 2.39 -5.31
CA ILE A 43 2.58 3.23 -4.76
C ILE A 43 1.25 2.76 -5.36
N ILE A 44 0.41 2.11 -4.54
CA ILE A 44 -0.90 1.64 -4.97
C ILE A 44 -1.91 2.80 -5.03
N GLY A 45 -1.84 3.72 -4.07
CA GLY A 45 -2.68 4.91 -4.02
C GLY A 45 -3.04 5.35 -2.60
N GLN A 46 -3.96 6.31 -2.49
CA GLN A 46 -4.46 6.80 -1.21
C GLN A 46 -5.78 6.15 -0.82
N PHE A 47 -5.85 5.63 0.41
CA PHE A 47 -7.03 4.97 0.93
C PHE A 47 -7.27 5.34 2.40
N SER A 48 -8.54 5.42 2.78
CA SER A 48 -8.95 5.69 4.17
C SER A 48 -9.22 4.42 4.98
N ASN A 49 -9.37 3.27 4.30
CA ASN A 49 -9.61 1.97 4.93
C ASN A 49 -9.37 0.81 3.97
N TRP A 50 -9.23 -0.38 4.54
CA TRP A 50 -8.98 -1.63 3.82
C TRP A 50 -10.05 -2.01 2.79
N LYS A 51 -11.32 -1.60 2.97
CA LYS A 51 -12.38 -1.92 2.01
C LYS A 51 -12.21 -1.14 0.71
N GLN A 52 -11.67 0.08 0.77
CA GLN A 52 -11.35 0.86 -0.41
C GLN A 52 -10.15 0.24 -1.15
N LEU A 53 -9.09 -0.12 -0.42
CA LEU A 53 -7.95 -0.84 -0.98
C LEU A 53 -8.39 -2.16 -1.63
N LYS A 54 -9.18 -2.99 -0.93
CA LYS A 54 -9.74 -4.24 -1.48
C LYS A 54 -10.45 -4.01 -2.80
N ARG A 55 -11.29 -2.98 -2.87
CA ARG A 55 -12.02 -2.64 -4.10
C ARG A 55 -11.07 -2.27 -5.25
N GLN A 56 -9.97 -1.59 -4.97
CA GLN A 56 -8.94 -1.26 -5.97
C GLN A 56 -8.21 -2.51 -6.47
N MET A 57 -7.93 -3.46 -5.57
CA MET A 57 -7.19 -4.70 -5.88
C MET A 57 -8.07 -5.83 -6.40
N THR A 58 -9.39 -5.64 -6.41
CA THR A 58 -10.33 -6.63 -6.93
C THR A 58 -10.45 -6.43 -8.43
N ASP A 59 -10.10 -7.46 -9.21
CA ASP A 59 -10.23 -7.43 -10.66
C ASP A 59 -11.68 -7.56 -11.15
N ASP A 60 -11.87 -7.52 -12.48
CA ASP A 60 -13.19 -7.65 -13.12
C ASP A 60 -13.85 -9.02 -12.89
N GLU A 61 -13.08 -10.05 -12.51
CA GLU A 61 -13.59 -11.38 -12.15
C GLU A 61 -13.98 -11.46 -10.66
N GLY A 62 -13.76 -10.39 -9.89
CA GLY A 62 -14.06 -10.33 -8.47
C GLY A 62 -13.00 -10.99 -7.59
N TRP A 63 -11.83 -11.27 -8.14
CA TRP A 63 -10.72 -11.87 -7.41
C TRP A 63 -9.82 -10.80 -6.80
N CYS A 64 -9.48 -10.99 -5.52
CA CYS A 64 -8.51 -10.18 -4.81
C CYS A 64 -7.42 -11.12 -4.28
N PRO A 65 -6.13 -10.82 -4.50
CA PRO A 65 -5.04 -11.68 -4.08
C PRO A 65 -4.85 -11.75 -2.56
N TYR A 66 -5.43 -10.82 -1.81
CA TYR A 66 -5.25 -10.69 -0.36
C TYR A 66 -6.52 -11.03 0.42
N SER A 67 -6.36 -11.63 1.60
CA SER A 67 -7.49 -11.93 2.49
C SER A 67 -8.02 -10.68 3.20
N ASP A 68 -9.28 -10.72 3.64
CA ASP A 68 -9.88 -9.61 4.40
C ASP A 68 -9.16 -9.37 5.72
N GLU A 69 -8.70 -10.44 6.38
CA GLU A 69 -7.94 -10.35 7.63
C GLU A 69 -6.62 -9.63 7.44
N TYR A 70 -5.90 -9.90 6.34
CA TYR A 70 -4.63 -9.24 6.04
C TYR A 70 -4.84 -7.76 5.69
N LEU A 71 -5.79 -7.45 4.81
CA LEU A 71 -6.07 -6.07 4.45
C LEU A 71 -6.55 -5.27 5.67
N GLN A 72 -7.33 -5.89 6.55
CA GLN A 72 -7.76 -5.27 7.80
C GLN A 72 -6.58 -5.00 8.74
N SER A 73 -5.66 -5.96 8.92
CA SER A 73 -4.52 -5.79 9.83
C SER A 73 -3.62 -4.62 9.43
N VAL A 74 -3.42 -4.40 8.12
CA VAL A 74 -2.64 -3.27 7.58
C VAL A 74 -3.15 -1.91 8.10
N PHE A 75 -4.47 -1.75 8.26
CA PHE A 75 -5.09 -0.51 8.74
C PHE A 75 -5.34 -0.48 10.26
N GLU A 76 -5.08 -1.58 10.96
CA GLU A 76 -5.25 -1.66 12.42
C GLU A 76 -3.96 -1.29 13.18
N GLU A 77 -2.78 -1.48 12.58
CA GLU A 77 -1.49 -1.15 13.22
C GLU A 77 -1.28 0.35 13.49
N ASP A 78 -1.99 1.24 12.77
CA ASP A 78 -1.87 2.71 12.94
C ASP A 78 -2.88 3.31 13.94
N ASN A 79 -3.61 2.45 14.70
CA ASN A 79 -4.55 2.85 15.76
C ASN A 79 -3.98 2.70 17.20
N GLN A 80 -2.66 2.47 17.35
CA GLN A 80 -1.95 2.42 18.65
C GLN A 80 -1.20 3.71 18.96
#